data_AF-A0A0V1BNH2-F1
#
_entry.id   AF-A0A0V1BNH2-F1
#
_cell.length_a   1.000
_cell.length_b   1.000
_cell.length_c   1.000
_cell.angle_alpha   90.00
_cell.angle_beta   90.00
_cell.angle_gamma   90.00
#
_symmetry.space_group_name_H-M   'P 1'
#
loop_
_entity.id
_entity.type
_entity.pdbx_description
1 polymer ?
#
loop_
_entity_poly.entity_id
_entity_poly.type
_entity_poly.pdbx_seq_one_letter_code
_entity_poly.pdbx_strand_id
1 'polypeptide(L)'
;MQEDELPDRFSVILLGTGFSESVLSAACSTAGFSVLHIDRQVEFSDVYGGNLATLDLDHLIKWLHNGGILWNSEEIQAPDLSRFINEDECLFPIGDRQQIGKTIFNVKYEWHIPDKEEKVIEGVEVKNTDEIAKPIDRDYLKENNHRFSIDTNPRVVQLKIENIINSENGQLTEVFASREIEKMDKRLLMQFLSFCFQYEKFPEQWLEFENRPALEFMEHKKLPPLVQHHLLQALALGTSQTTTKQFLQRLHRFIQGVGRFGTSPYLWTIHGSGELPQAFCRCAAVNGAVYCLRRPVRAWIFNKQRSALHIRISCDFLVTDRSYVPEELWPAELEDHHMARAILITDKTLRVSKSQLKPVENVPIVSMLAFCTEANENPILLFDSASGVCASPKGTSVVNIMSPVSCDDSRELFQPTVQRLFSTASSENSDADNMEKPRLIFSAYFTQKVAKTDVDLAKRKLFENVIVTSLPSYNVDLDDVVDETEKLFKILWNDMPFFPPKKSDTSVEEMEE
;
A
#
# COMPACT_ATOMS: atom_id res chain seq x y z
N MET A 1 -10.59 14.81 -24.42
CA MET A 1 -11.98 15.31 -24.42
C MET A 1 -11.95 16.76 -23.98
N GLN A 2 -12.38 17.69 -24.83
CA GLN A 2 -12.66 19.07 -24.41
C GLN A 2 -13.89 19.04 -23.48
N GLU A 3 -14.04 20.02 -22.58
CA GLU A 3 -15.09 20.04 -21.55
C GLU A 3 -16.52 19.93 -22.10
N ASP A 4 -16.73 20.22 -23.39
CA ASP A 4 -18.04 20.22 -24.06
C ASP A 4 -18.55 18.82 -24.51
N GLU A 5 -17.87 17.72 -24.17
CA GLU A 5 -18.22 16.35 -24.62
C GLU A 5 -18.60 15.35 -23.50
N LEU A 6 -18.59 15.76 -22.22
CA LEU A 6 -18.95 14.86 -21.11
C LEU A 6 -20.48 14.64 -21.06
N PRO A 7 -20.96 13.38 -20.94
CA PRO A 7 -22.36 13.11 -20.68
C PRO A 7 -22.85 13.76 -19.38
N ASP A 8 -24.08 14.31 -19.41
CA ASP A 8 -24.71 14.91 -18.23
C ASP A 8 -25.13 13.87 -17.16
N ARG A 9 -25.06 12.57 -17.49
CA ARG A 9 -25.49 11.48 -16.60
C ARG A 9 -24.67 10.21 -16.74
N PHE A 10 -24.35 9.61 -15.59
CA PHE A 10 -23.73 8.30 -15.47
C PHE A 10 -24.55 7.40 -14.53
N SER A 11 -24.38 6.08 -14.60
CA SER A 11 -24.94 5.17 -13.60
C SER A 11 -24.15 5.27 -12.30
N VAL A 12 -22.82 5.31 -12.39
CA VAL A 12 -21.93 5.35 -11.23
C VAL A 12 -20.88 6.45 -11.42
N ILE A 13 -20.73 7.33 -10.42
CA ILE A 13 -19.60 8.24 -10.32
C ILE A 13 -18.69 7.75 -9.20
N LEU A 14 -17.39 7.67 -9.47
CA LEU A 14 -16.36 7.34 -8.48
C LEU A 14 -15.43 8.53 -8.26
N LEU A 15 -15.22 8.89 -6.99
CA LEU A 15 -14.30 9.96 -6.59
C LEU A 15 -13.08 9.36 -5.87
N GLY A 16 -11.90 9.61 -6.43
CA GLY A 16 -10.63 9.05 -5.98
C GLY A 16 -10.25 7.80 -6.77
N THR A 17 -8.98 7.68 -7.14
CA THR A 17 -8.42 6.53 -7.88
C THR A 17 -7.65 5.58 -6.97
N GLY A 18 -8.05 5.46 -5.71
CA GLY A 18 -7.53 4.44 -4.81
C GLY A 18 -7.89 3.03 -5.29
N PHE A 19 -7.40 2.02 -4.57
CA PHE A 19 -7.56 0.64 -5.01
C PHE A 19 -9.02 0.18 -5.03
N SER A 20 -9.78 0.42 -3.97
CA SER A 20 -11.20 0.06 -3.88
C SER A 20 -12.02 0.72 -5.00
N GLU A 21 -11.80 2.01 -5.24
CA GLU A 21 -12.52 2.75 -6.28
C GLU A 21 -12.13 2.25 -7.67
N SER A 22 -10.84 1.97 -7.90
CA SER A 22 -10.38 1.42 -9.17
C SER A 22 -10.98 0.05 -9.47
N VAL A 23 -11.03 -0.84 -8.46
CA VAL A 23 -11.66 -2.16 -8.57
C VAL A 23 -13.17 -2.04 -8.81
N LEU A 24 -13.87 -1.16 -8.08
CA LEU A 24 -15.31 -0.91 -8.29
C LEU A 24 -15.59 -0.33 -9.67
N SER A 25 -14.78 0.63 -10.14
CA SER A 25 -14.89 1.21 -11.48
C SER A 25 -14.77 0.12 -12.54
N ALA A 26 -13.79 -0.78 -12.40
CA ALA A 26 -13.59 -1.90 -13.31
C ALA A 26 -14.74 -2.91 -13.25
N ALA A 27 -15.23 -3.26 -12.05
CA ALA A 27 -16.36 -4.17 -11.90
C ALA A 27 -17.65 -3.59 -12.50
N CYS A 28 -17.95 -2.32 -12.23
CA CYS A 28 -19.13 -1.64 -12.74
C CYS A 28 -19.12 -1.49 -14.27
N SER A 29 -18.01 -1.02 -14.83
CA SER A 29 -17.88 -0.89 -16.30
C SER A 29 -17.96 -2.24 -17.01
N THR A 30 -17.32 -3.28 -16.47
CA THR A 30 -17.41 -4.65 -17.02
C THR A 30 -18.84 -5.21 -16.92
N ALA A 31 -19.59 -4.82 -15.88
CA ALA A 31 -21.01 -5.14 -15.72
C ALA A 31 -21.94 -4.31 -16.64
N GLY A 32 -21.40 -3.36 -17.41
CA GLY A 32 -22.14 -2.56 -18.40
C GLY A 32 -22.72 -1.25 -17.85
N PHE A 33 -22.36 -0.84 -16.64
CA PHE A 33 -22.74 0.47 -16.12
C PHE A 33 -21.95 1.60 -16.82
N SER A 34 -22.60 2.75 -17.06
CA SER A 34 -21.85 3.94 -17.46
C SER A 34 -21.14 4.52 -16.23
N VAL A 35 -19.81 4.60 -16.32
CA VAL A 35 -18.94 4.99 -15.19
C VAL A 35 -18.20 6.27 -15.51
N LEU A 36 -18.21 7.21 -14.57
CA LEU A 36 -17.33 8.38 -14.56
C LEU A 36 -16.42 8.30 -13.33
N HIS A 37 -15.11 8.24 -13.56
CA HIS A 37 -14.11 8.11 -12.51
C HIS A 37 -13.24 9.37 -12.45
N ILE A 38 -13.33 10.09 -11.35
CA ILE A 38 -12.73 11.41 -11.15
C ILE A 38 -11.66 11.35 -10.07
N ASP A 39 -10.52 12.01 -10.31
CA ASP A 39 -9.54 12.30 -9.26
C ASP A 39 -9.20 13.79 -9.22
N ARG A 40 -9.12 14.32 -8.01
CA ARG A 40 -8.81 15.72 -7.74
C ARG A 40 -7.34 16.07 -7.82
N GLN A 41 -6.40 15.12 -7.82
CA GLN A 41 -4.96 15.44 -7.78
C GLN A 41 -4.59 16.39 -8.93
N VAL A 42 -4.14 17.61 -8.59
CA VAL A 42 -4.09 18.77 -9.51
C VAL A 42 -2.73 18.97 -10.18
N GLU A 43 -1.70 18.23 -9.75
CA GLU A 43 -0.35 18.42 -10.28
C GLU A 43 -0.20 17.93 -11.73
N PHE A 44 0.80 18.45 -12.45
CA PHE A 44 1.06 18.16 -13.87
C PHE A 44 1.42 16.69 -14.17
N SER A 45 1.48 15.82 -13.16
CA SER A 45 1.64 14.37 -13.31
C SER A 45 0.30 13.65 -13.19
N ASP A 46 0.02 12.74 -14.13
CA ASP A 46 -1.14 11.84 -14.11
C ASP A 46 -0.95 10.76 -13.04
N VAL A 47 -1.07 11.13 -11.76
CA VAL A 47 -0.90 10.20 -10.64
C VAL A 47 -2.25 9.55 -10.28
N TYR A 48 -2.23 8.23 -10.20
CA TYR A 48 -3.33 7.40 -9.71
C TYR A 48 -2.99 6.80 -8.34
N GLY A 49 -3.98 6.22 -7.68
CA GLY A 49 -3.77 5.29 -6.56
C GLY A 49 -4.11 5.85 -5.19
N GLY A 50 -4.46 7.14 -5.08
CA GLY A 50 -4.81 7.75 -3.80
C GLY A 50 -3.73 7.50 -2.73
N ASN A 51 -4.09 6.85 -1.63
CA ASN A 51 -3.13 6.50 -0.56
C ASN A 51 -2.16 5.36 -0.90
N LEU A 52 -2.37 4.64 -1.99
CA LEU A 52 -1.48 3.62 -2.56
C LEU A 52 -0.66 4.16 -3.74
N ALA A 53 -0.64 5.48 -3.95
CA ALA A 53 0.12 6.08 -5.04
C ALA A 53 1.61 5.75 -4.95
N THR A 54 2.25 5.70 -6.12
CA THR A 54 3.70 5.60 -6.24
C THR A 54 4.22 6.88 -6.86
N LEU A 55 5.17 7.52 -6.18
CA LEU A 55 5.61 8.88 -6.49
C LEU A 55 7.11 8.92 -6.78
N ASP A 56 7.54 9.87 -7.60
CA ASP A 56 8.94 10.29 -7.60
C ASP A 56 9.27 11.10 -6.32
N LEU A 57 10.55 11.43 -6.12
CA LEU A 57 11.02 12.06 -4.90
C LEU A 57 10.45 13.49 -4.71
N ASP A 58 10.33 14.26 -5.79
CA ASP A 58 9.77 15.62 -5.73
C ASP A 58 8.29 15.60 -5.37
N HIS A 59 7.51 14.72 -6.02
CA HIS A 59 6.09 14.54 -5.71
C HIS A 59 5.90 13.97 -4.31
N LEU A 60 6.76 13.06 -3.84
CA LEU A 60 6.71 12.57 -2.47
C LEU A 60 6.89 13.70 -1.45
N ILE A 61 7.86 14.60 -1.65
CA ILE A 61 8.09 15.72 -0.73
C ILE A 61 6.88 16.66 -0.69
N LYS A 62 6.26 16.92 -1.84
CA LYS A 62 5.01 17.71 -1.93
C LYS A 62 3.85 17.01 -1.24
N TRP A 63 3.69 15.71 -1.48
CA TRP A 63 2.67 14.88 -0.83
C TRP A 63 2.81 14.89 0.69
N LEU A 64 4.05 14.77 1.20
CA LEU A 64 4.39 14.89 2.61
C LEU A 64 4.02 16.27 3.16
N HIS A 65 4.42 17.35 2.48
CA HIS A 65 4.14 18.72 2.89
C HIS A 65 2.62 19.02 2.95
N ASN A 66 1.86 18.48 2.01
CA ASN A 66 0.44 18.77 1.84
C ASN A 66 -0.49 17.80 2.60
N GLY A 67 0.05 16.97 3.50
CA GLY A 67 -0.76 16.08 4.32
C GLY A 67 -1.40 14.94 3.53
N GLY A 68 -0.73 14.47 2.47
CA GLY A 68 -1.14 13.26 1.74
C GLY A 68 -1.87 13.55 0.43
N ILE A 69 -1.80 14.79 -0.07
CA ILE A 69 -2.50 15.23 -1.29
C ILE A 69 -1.51 15.92 -2.23
N LEU A 70 -1.54 15.57 -3.51
CA LEU A 70 -0.84 16.33 -4.56
C LEU A 70 -1.73 17.49 -5.03
N TRP A 71 -1.47 18.67 -4.48
CA TRP A 71 -2.25 19.88 -4.70
C TRP A 71 -1.35 21.05 -5.08
N ASN A 72 -1.81 21.89 -6.03
CA ASN A 72 -1.14 23.16 -6.35
C ASN A 72 -1.72 24.29 -5.50
N SER A 73 -0.88 24.97 -4.73
CA SER A 73 -1.24 26.01 -3.74
C SER A 73 -1.89 27.27 -4.31
N GLU A 74 -2.06 27.39 -5.64
CA GLU A 74 -2.76 28.53 -6.23
C GLU A 74 -4.25 28.52 -5.81
N GLU A 75 -4.59 29.47 -4.93
CA GLU A 75 -5.92 29.74 -4.41
C GLU A 75 -6.92 29.99 -5.56
N ILE A 76 -7.60 28.95 -6.02
CA ILE A 76 -8.80 29.17 -6.83
C ILE A 76 -9.88 29.62 -5.86
N GLN A 77 -10.17 30.92 -5.83
CA GLN A 77 -11.36 31.48 -5.17
C GLN A 77 -12.52 30.51 -5.38
N ALA A 78 -13.16 30.09 -4.29
CA ALA A 78 -14.30 29.22 -4.37
C ALA A 78 -15.35 29.89 -5.26
N PRO A 79 -15.71 29.31 -6.42
CA PRO A 79 -16.71 29.91 -7.28
C PRO A 79 -18.02 30.00 -6.49
N ASP A 80 -18.82 31.03 -6.74
CA ASP A 80 -20.15 31.09 -6.15
C ASP A 80 -20.96 29.87 -6.63
N LEU A 81 -21.26 28.98 -5.67
CA LEU A 81 -21.97 27.73 -5.91
C LEU A 81 -23.49 27.90 -5.84
N SER A 82 -23.98 29.03 -5.31
CA SER A 82 -25.42 29.29 -5.13
C SER A 82 -26.17 29.33 -6.47
N ARG A 83 -25.49 29.72 -7.57
CA ARG A 83 -26.06 29.70 -8.92
C ARG A 83 -26.31 28.29 -9.50
N PHE A 84 -25.82 27.23 -8.84
CA PHE A 84 -25.96 25.85 -9.30
C PHE A 84 -26.97 25.03 -8.47
N ILE A 85 -27.64 25.65 -7.48
CA ILE A 85 -28.63 25.02 -6.62
C ILE A 85 -30.04 25.47 -7.00
N ASN A 86 -30.99 24.54 -7.04
CA ASN A 86 -32.42 24.87 -7.11
C ASN A 86 -33.00 25.07 -5.70
N GLU A 87 -34.19 25.69 -5.59
CA GLU A 87 -34.84 25.98 -4.29
C GLU A 87 -35.06 24.74 -3.41
N ASP A 88 -35.28 23.57 -4.03
CA ASP A 88 -35.55 22.29 -3.35
C ASP A 88 -34.30 21.41 -3.12
N GLU A 89 -33.10 21.92 -3.42
CA GLU A 89 -31.86 21.17 -3.36
C GLU A 89 -31.02 21.52 -2.13
N CYS A 90 -30.23 20.55 -1.68
CA CYS A 90 -29.25 20.75 -0.63
C CYS A 90 -27.84 20.59 -1.23
N LEU A 91 -27.01 21.61 -1.02
CA LEU A 91 -25.62 21.61 -1.44
C LEU A 91 -24.74 21.29 -0.26
N PHE A 92 -23.93 20.26 -0.41
CA PHE A 92 -22.87 19.91 0.54
C PHE A 92 -21.55 20.27 -0.10
N PRO A 93 -20.92 21.38 0.32
CA PRO A 93 -19.64 21.76 -0.24
C PRO A 93 -18.61 20.70 0.17
N ILE A 94 -17.90 20.16 -0.82
CA ILE A 94 -16.64 19.47 -0.55
C ILE A 94 -15.64 20.61 -0.37
N GLY A 95 -15.64 21.18 0.83
CA GLY A 95 -15.21 22.54 1.17
C GLY A 95 -13.76 22.92 0.85
N ASP A 96 -13.31 24.03 1.43
CA ASP A 96 -12.00 24.63 1.19
C ASP A 96 -10.84 23.73 1.67
N ARG A 97 -10.43 22.82 0.77
CA ARG A 97 -9.09 22.37 0.32
C ARG A 97 -7.92 22.21 1.31
N GLN A 98 -7.91 22.84 2.48
CA GLN A 98 -6.80 22.81 3.44
C GLN A 98 -6.94 21.76 4.56
N GLN A 99 -8.15 21.20 4.78
CA GLN A 99 -8.40 20.19 5.83
C GLN A 99 -9.08 18.91 5.32
N ILE A 100 -10.03 19.01 4.37
CA ILE A 100 -10.70 17.85 3.79
C ILE A 100 -9.71 17.08 2.91
N GLY A 101 -9.43 15.84 3.30
CA GLY A 101 -8.63 14.92 2.51
C GLY A 101 -7.23 14.63 3.00
N LYS A 102 -6.80 15.24 4.10
CA LYS A 102 -5.51 14.89 4.69
C LYS A 102 -5.57 13.48 5.27
N THR A 103 -4.73 12.61 4.74
CA THR A 103 -4.63 11.20 5.15
C THR A 103 -3.35 10.92 5.91
N ILE A 104 -2.43 11.89 5.99
CA ILE A 104 -1.24 11.83 6.83
C ILE A 104 -1.09 13.08 7.69
N PHE A 105 -0.39 12.92 8.81
CA PHE A 105 -0.12 13.96 9.79
C PHE A 105 1.20 13.67 10.55
N ASN A 106 1.62 14.59 11.41
CA ASN A 106 2.88 14.51 12.16
C ASN A 106 4.11 14.28 11.27
N VAL A 107 4.10 14.89 10.08
CA VAL A 107 5.13 14.73 9.07
C VAL A 107 6.43 15.40 9.51
N LYS A 108 7.52 14.65 9.51
CA LYS A 108 8.90 15.11 9.75
C LYS A 108 9.82 14.47 8.74
N TYR A 109 10.51 15.25 7.92
CA TYR A 109 11.53 14.72 7.02
C TYR A 109 12.86 15.46 7.15
N GLU A 110 13.94 14.75 6.83
CA GLU A 110 15.32 15.20 7.01
C GLU A 110 16.18 14.66 5.88
N TRP A 111 17.07 15.51 5.37
CA TRP A 111 18.12 15.13 4.43
C TRP A 111 19.42 14.90 5.20
N HIS A 112 20.07 13.77 4.93
CA HIS A 112 21.30 13.31 5.60
C HIS A 112 22.55 13.49 4.71
N ILE A 113 22.38 14.18 3.59
CA ILE A 113 23.41 14.52 2.62
C ILE A 113 23.41 16.04 2.37
N PRO A 114 24.57 16.63 2.02
CA PRO A 114 24.69 18.06 1.77
C PRO A 114 23.96 18.50 0.49
N ASP A 115 23.60 19.79 0.42
CA ASP A 115 22.77 20.38 -0.65
C ASP A 115 23.51 20.58 -1.98
N LYS A 116 24.82 20.80 -1.91
CA LYS A 116 25.74 21.34 -2.93
C LYS A 116 25.11 22.15 -4.08
N GLU A 117 25.20 23.48 -3.97
CA GLU A 117 25.54 24.35 -5.10
C GLU A 117 26.86 25.07 -4.78
N GLU A 118 27.94 24.72 -5.49
CA GLU A 118 29.05 25.65 -5.76
C GLU A 118 29.79 25.17 -7.02
N LYS A 119 29.50 25.82 -8.16
CA LYS A 119 30.40 25.84 -9.31
C LYS A 119 31.53 26.82 -9.00
N VAL A 120 32.77 26.43 -9.27
CA VAL A 120 33.79 27.13 -10.10
C VAL A 120 35.14 26.50 -9.81
N ILE A 121 35.80 25.98 -10.86
CA ILE A 121 37.18 26.32 -11.28
C ILE A 121 37.38 25.64 -12.64
N GLU A 122 37.61 26.46 -13.66
CA GLU A 122 38.10 26.03 -14.97
C GLU A 122 39.46 25.34 -14.81
N GLY A 123 39.64 24.24 -15.55
CA GLY A 123 40.96 23.78 -15.98
C GLY A 123 41.65 22.78 -15.07
N VAL A 124 41.16 21.53 -15.06
CA VAL A 124 42.06 20.36 -15.04
C VAL A 124 41.44 19.28 -15.92
N GLU A 125 41.97 19.09 -17.13
CA GLU A 125 41.73 17.87 -17.90
C GLU A 125 42.39 16.70 -17.16
N VAL A 126 41.60 15.90 -16.45
CA VAL A 126 42.04 14.57 -16.02
C VAL A 126 41.67 13.59 -17.13
N LYS A 127 42.68 13.19 -17.92
CA LYS A 127 42.58 12.07 -18.87
C LYS A 127 42.83 10.76 -18.12
N ASN A 128 41.97 9.77 -18.41
CA ASN A 128 41.88 8.40 -17.90
C ASN A 128 41.35 8.25 -16.47
N THR A 129 40.23 7.53 -16.32
CA THR A 129 40.14 6.12 -15.88
C THR A 129 38.66 5.77 -15.65
N ASP A 130 38.32 4.48 -15.67
CA ASP A 130 37.06 3.82 -15.27
C ASP A 130 36.00 4.72 -14.60
N GLU A 131 34.75 4.70 -15.09
CA GLU A 131 33.60 5.45 -14.58
C GLU A 131 33.58 5.53 -13.04
N ILE A 132 34.15 6.61 -12.49
CA ILE A 132 34.04 6.91 -11.06
C ILE A 132 32.56 7.24 -10.85
N ALA A 133 31.83 6.35 -10.20
CA ALA A 133 30.43 6.56 -9.84
C ALA A 133 30.29 7.94 -9.19
N LYS A 134 29.48 8.82 -9.81
CA LYS A 134 29.21 10.16 -9.25
C LYS A 134 28.75 10.00 -7.79
N PRO A 135 29.25 10.84 -6.86
CA PRO A 135 28.78 10.82 -5.49
C PRO A 135 27.26 11.09 -5.44
N ILE A 136 26.55 10.38 -4.56
CA ILE A 136 25.11 10.55 -4.39
C ILE A 136 24.86 11.80 -3.54
N ASP A 137 24.61 12.93 -4.20
CA ASP A 137 24.23 14.21 -3.60
C ASP A 137 22.82 14.64 -4.05
N ARG A 138 22.34 15.80 -3.58
CA ARG A 138 20.99 16.27 -3.91
C ARG A 138 20.82 16.54 -5.41
N ASP A 139 21.87 16.95 -6.12
CA ASP A 139 21.81 17.21 -7.55
C ASP A 139 21.72 15.92 -8.36
N TYR A 140 22.47 14.88 -7.98
CA TYR A 140 22.31 13.54 -8.55
C TYR A 140 20.87 13.04 -8.41
N LEU A 141 20.26 13.22 -7.23
CA LEU A 141 18.89 12.78 -6.97
C LEU A 141 17.87 13.57 -7.80
N LYS A 142 18.06 14.89 -7.96
CA LYS A 142 17.24 15.72 -8.85
C LYS A 142 17.36 15.29 -10.32
N GLU A 143 18.59 15.10 -10.82
CA GLU A 143 18.85 14.62 -12.20
C GLU A 143 18.18 13.26 -12.47
N ASN A 144 18.08 12.42 -11.43
CA ASN A 144 17.52 11.08 -11.52
C ASN A 144 16.12 10.97 -10.90
N ASN A 145 15.41 12.08 -10.66
CA ASN A 145 14.11 12.06 -9.98
C ASN A 145 13.11 11.12 -10.67
N HIS A 146 13.06 11.15 -12.01
CA HIS A 146 12.22 10.30 -12.86
C HIS A 146 12.43 8.78 -12.71
N ARG A 147 13.47 8.33 -12.00
CA ARG A 147 13.75 6.90 -11.73
C ARG A 147 13.24 6.44 -10.36
N PHE A 148 12.68 7.35 -9.57
CA PHE A 148 12.03 7.00 -8.32
C PHE A 148 10.61 6.50 -8.58
N SER A 149 10.26 5.41 -7.90
CA SER A 149 8.90 4.90 -7.78
C SER A 149 8.71 4.51 -6.31
N ILE A 150 8.44 5.53 -5.50
CA ILE A 150 8.34 5.44 -4.04
C ILE A 150 6.88 5.27 -3.64
N ASP A 151 6.55 4.11 -3.09
CA ASP A 151 5.21 3.85 -2.58
C ASP A 151 4.88 4.70 -1.36
N THR A 152 3.77 5.43 -1.40
CA THR A 152 3.22 6.07 -0.19
C THR A 152 2.71 5.03 0.79
N ASN A 153 2.30 3.86 0.30
CA ASN A 153 1.82 2.75 1.12
C ASN A 153 2.09 1.40 0.43
N PRO A 154 3.24 0.77 0.65
CA PRO A 154 3.61 -0.45 -0.06
C PRO A 154 2.74 -1.61 0.38
N ARG A 155 2.33 -2.44 -0.57
CA ARG A 155 1.56 -3.66 -0.35
C ARG A 155 2.16 -4.79 -1.14
N VAL A 156 2.14 -5.98 -0.55
CA VAL A 156 2.54 -7.21 -1.24
C VAL A 156 1.31 -7.94 -1.75
N VAL A 157 1.50 -8.80 -2.75
CA VAL A 157 0.48 -9.77 -3.14
C VAL A 157 0.81 -11.10 -2.49
N GLN A 158 0.01 -11.52 -1.51
CA GLN A 158 0.17 -12.83 -0.88
C GLN A 158 -0.44 -13.93 -1.76
N LEU A 159 0.32 -15.01 -1.96
CA LEU A 159 -0.10 -16.12 -2.80
C LEU A 159 -1.08 -17.03 -2.06
N LYS A 160 -2.26 -17.27 -2.66
CA LYS A 160 -3.22 -18.29 -2.25
C LYS A 160 -3.16 -19.47 -3.23
N ILE A 161 -3.03 -20.69 -2.71
CA ILE A 161 -3.06 -21.91 -3.52
C ILE A 161 -4.20 -22.79 -3.02
N GLU A 162 -5.30 -22.83 -3.76
CA GLU A 162 -6.44 -23.69 -3.42
C GLU A 162 -6.20 -25.17 -3.75
N ASN A 163 -5.27 -25.48 -4.67
CA ASN A 163 -4.93 -26.83 -5.09
C ASN A 163 -3.40 -27.01 -5.18
N ILE A 164 -2.77 -27.53 -4.14
CA ILE A 164 -1.34 -27.89 -4.19
C ILE A 164 -1.19 -29.23 -4.90
N ILE A 165 -0.66 -29.18 -6.12
CA ILE A 165 -0.07 -30.35 -6.78
C ILE A 165 1.33 -30.50 -6.18
N ASN A 166 1.46 -31.36 -5.15
CA ASN A 166 2.72 -31.91 -4.63
C ASN A 166 3.96 -30.98 -4.75
N SER A 167 4.06 -29.92 -3.93
CA SER A 167 5.37 -29.31 -3.67
C SER A 167 5.92 -29.90 -2.37
N GLU A 168 7.00 -30.66 -2.49
CA GLU A 168 7.69 -31.34 -1.41
C GLU A 168 8.09 -30.36 -0.29
N ASN A 169 8.01 -30.83 0.97
CA ASN A 169 8.30 -30.10 2.22
C ASN A 169 9.69 -29.43 2.34
N GLY A 170 10.52 -29.45 1.29
CA GLY A 170 11.91 -28.99 1.28
C GLY A 170 12.11 -27.46 1.20
N GLN A 171 11.09 -26.67 0.88
CA GLN A 171 11.25 -25.20 0.78
C GLN A 171 11.03 -24.47 2.11
N LEU A 172 10.22 -25.00 3.02
CA LEU A 172 10.07 -24.45 4.37
C LEU A 172 11.38 -24.52 5.17
N THR A 173 12.25 -25.50 4.90
CA THR A 173 13.53 -25.64 5.61
C THR A 173 14.49 -24.48 5.37
N GLU A 174 14.39 -23.76 4.25
CA GLU A 174 15.20 -22.55 4.00
C GLU A 174 14.74 -21.35 4.82
N VAL A 175 13.42 -21.22 5.07
CA VAL A 175 12.85 -20.17 5.95
C VAL A 175 13.42 -20.27 7.37
N PHE A 176 13.79 -21.48 7.79
CA PHE A 176 14.35 -21.76 9.12
C PHE A 176 15.87 -22.06 9.10
N ALA A 177 16.59 -21.67 8.04
CA ALA A 177 18.02 -21.95 7.89
C ALA A 177 18.95 -21.08 8.78
N SER A 178 18.42 -20.37 9.78
CA SER A 178 19.27 -19.57 10.68
C SER A 178 20.11 -20.48 11.59
N ARG A 179 21.36 -20.10 11.85
CA ARG A 179 22.27 -20.81 12.79
C ARG A 179 21.73 -20.87 14.22
N GLU A 180 20.77 -20.01 14.57
CA GLU A 180 20.08 -20.00 15.86
C GLU A 180 19.00 -21.09 15.92
N ILE A 181 18.34 -21.38 14.79
CA ILE A 181 17.39 -22.48 14.64
C ILE A 181 18.08 -23.84 14.46
N GLU A 182 19.36 -23.88 14.08
CA GLU A 182 20.14 -25.13 14.00
C GLU A 182 20.29 -25.88 15.33
N LYS A 183 20.16 -25.19 16.48
CA LYS A 183 20.19 -25.81 17.81
C LYS A 183 18.81 -26.27 18.32
N MET A 184 17.75 -26.06 17.55
CA MET A 184 16.38 -26.44 17.91
C MET A 184 16.04 -27.87 17.50
N ASP A 185 15.01 -28.43 18.14
CA ASP A 185 14.35 -29.65 17.68
C ASP A 185 13.58 -29.37 16.37
N LYS A 186 14.30 -29.40 15.24
CA LYS A 186 13.75 -29.21 13.88
C LYS A 186 12.62 -30.19 13.58
N ARG A 187 12.60 -31.36 14.22
CA ARG A 187 11.53 -32.36 14.04
C ARG A 187 10.22 -31.86 14.61
N LEU A 188 10.23 -31.30 15.83
CA LEU A 188 9.03 -30.76 16.46
C LEU A 188 8.44 -29.58 15.65
N LEU A 189 9.29 -28.68 15.17
CA LEU A 189 8.86 -27.56 14.31
C LEU A 189 8.23 -28.06 13.01
N MET A 190 8.90 -28.97 12.29
CA MET A 190 8.37 -29.48 11.02
C MET A 190 7.06 -30.26 11.21
N GLN A 191 6.93 -30.99 12.32
CA GLN A 191 5.66 -31.64 12.69
C GLN A 191 4.56 -30.61 12.95
N PHE A 192 4.87 -29.53 13.66
CA PHE A 192 3.91 -28.46 13.93
C PHE A 192 3.48 -27.74 12.65
N LEU A 193 4.42 -27.39 11.76
CA LEU A 193 4.12 -26.76 10.48
C LEU A 193 3.27 -27.67 9.57
N SER A 194 3.57 -28.97 9.56
CA SER A 194 2.76 -29.97 8.84
C SER A 194 1.34 -30.04 9.38
N PHE A 195 1.17 -29.94 10.71
CA PHE A 195 -0.14 -29.80 11.32
C PHE A 195 -0.83 -28.49 10.91
N CYS A 196 -0.15 -27.34 10.98
CA CYS A 196 -0.72 -26.04 10.59
C CYS A 196 -1.15 -26.01 9.12
N PHE A 197 -0.44 -26.72 8.25
CA PHE A 197 -0.83 -26.87 6.84
C PHE A 197 -2.16 -27.62 6.67
N GLN A 198 -2.58 -28.45 7.62
CA GLN A 198 -3.81 -29.24 7.53
C GLN A 198 -4.70 -29.09 8.77
N TYR A 199 -4.59 -27.97 9.50
CA TYR A 199 -5.21 -27.79 10.81
C TYR A 199 -6.74 -27.97 10.79
N GLU A 200 -7.39 -27.64 9.67
CA GLU A 200 -8.83 -27.80 9.45
C GLU A 200 -9.29 -29.27 9.51
N LYS A 201 -8.40 -30.23 9.18
CA LYS A 201 -8.68 -31.66 9.25
C LYS A 201 -8.60 -32.23 10.67
N PHE A 202 -8.07 -31.46 11.62
CA PHE A 202 -7.80 -31.89 12.99
C PHE A 202 -8.38 -30.91 14.04
N PRO A 203 -9.69 -30.59 13.99
CA PRO A 203 -10.31 -29.65 14.92
C PRO A 203 -10.16 -30.07 16.38
N GLU A 204 -10.13 -31.37 16.67
CA GLU A 204 -9.95 -31.93 18.01
C GLU A 204 -8.64 -31.49 18.69
N GLN A 205 -7.67 -31.02 17.91
CA GLN A 205 -6.36 -30.62 18.41
C GLN A 205 -6.24 -29.15 18.81
N TRP A 206 -7.15 -28.27 18.36
CA TRP A 206 -7.03 -26.82 18.54
C TRP A 206 -8.34 -26.09 18.86
N LEU A 207 -9.51 -26.71 18.63
CA LEU A 207 -10.80 -26.06 18.82
C LEU A 207 -11.04 -25.62 20.26
N GLU A 208 -10.53 -26.34 21.26
CA GLU A 208 -10.59 -25.93 22.67
C GLU A 208 -9.83 -24.62 22.96
N PHE A 209 -8.91 -24.23 22.08
CA PHE A 209 -8.12 -23.01 22.15
C PHE A 209 -8.59 -21.92 21.17
N GLU A 210 -9.69 -22.13 20.41
CA GLU A 210 -10.08 -21.30 19.26
C GLU A 210 -9.98 -19.79 19.55
N ASN A 211 -10.58 -19.35 20.66
CA ASN A 211 -10.65 -17.95 21.08
C ASN A 211 -9.62 -17.58 22.16
N ARG A 212 -8.76 -18.53 22.56
CA ARG A 212 -7.65 -18.28 23.50
C ARG A 212 -6.44 -17.73 22.74
N PRO A 213 -5.53 -16.98 23.42
CA PRO A 213 -4.29 -16.51 22.82
C PRO A 213 -3.49 -17.65 22.19
N ALA A 214 -2.95 -17.41 20.98
CA ALA A 214 -2.18 -18.40 20.23
C ALA A 214 -0.93 -18.88 21.00
N LEU A 215 -0.40 -18.05 21.90
CA LEU A 215 0.72 -18.39 22.76
C LEU A 215 0.39 -19.60 23.65
N GLU A 216 -0.80 -19.63 24.26
CA GLU A 216 -1.24 -20.74 25.12
C GLU A 216 -1.35 -22.05 24.33
N PHE A 217 -1.80 -21.98 23.08
CA PHE A 217 -1.85 -23.14 22.19
C PHE A 217 -0.46 -23.66 21.84
N MET A 218 0.49 -22.77 21.53
CA MET A 218 1.86 -23.16 21.21
C MET A 218 2.62 -23.71 22.42
N GLU A 219 2.36 -23.19 23.62
CA GLU A 219 2.86 -23.73 24.89
C GLU A 219 2.30 -25.14 25.15
N HIS A 220 1.00 -25.35 24.91
CA HIS A 220 0.39 -26.68 24.99
C HIS A 220 1.01 -27.67 24.00
N LYS A 221 1.37 -27.20 22.79
CA LYS A 221 2.12 -27.97 21.79
C LYS A 221 3.63 -28.10 22.09
N LYS A 222 4.08 -27.56 23.24
CA LYS A 222 5.46 -27.65 23.76
C LYS A 222 6.51 -27.03 22.84
N LEU A 223 6.15 -26.01 22.07
CA LEU A 223 7.11 -25.28 21.24
C LEU A 223 8.03 -24.42 22.13
N PRO A 224 9.35 -24.34 21.85
CA PRO A 224 10.24 -23.45 22.60
C PRO A 224 9.91 -21.97 22.42
N PRO A 225 10.16 -21.08 23.42
CA PRO A 225 9.80 -19.66 23.34
C PRO A 225 10.30 -18.92 22.10
N LEU A 226 11.52 -19.20 21.65
CA LEU A 226 12.08 -18.60 20.44
C LEU A 226 11.28 -18.97 19.17
N VAL A 227 10.75 -20.20 19.12
CA VAL A 227 9.91 -20.68 18.01
C VAL A 227 8.56 -20.02 18.04
N GLN A 228 7.95 -19.95 19.23
CA GLN A 228 6.68 -19.27 19.44
C GLN A 228 6.77 -17.83 18.94
N HIS A 229 7.85 -17.13 19.32
CA HIS A 229 8.13 -15.77 18.89
C HIS A 229 8.23 -15.65 17.36
N HIS A 230 9.03 -16.48 16.69
CA HIS A 230 9.16 -16.41 15.22
C HIS A 230 7.87 -16.79 14.49
N LEU A 231 7.17 -17.85 14.90
CA LEU A 231 5.92 -18.26 14.26
C LEU A 231 4.84 -17.19 14.41
N LEU A 232 4.70 -16.62 15.61
CA LEU A 232 3.70 -15.60 15.88
C LEU A 232 4.04 -14.27 15.21
N GLN A 233 5.23 -13.73 15.46
CA GLN A 233 5.56 -12.36 15.06
C GLN A 233 6.08 -12.25 13.63
N ALA A 234 6.92 -13.19 13.18
CA ALA A 234 7.56 -13.09 11.87
C ALA A 234 6.73 -13.72 10.73
N LEU A 235 6.04 -14.84 11.00
CA LEU A 235 5.26 -15.56 9.97
C LEU A 235 3.78 -15.22 10.01
N ALA A 236 3.16 -15.26 11.19
CA ALA A 236 1.74 -14.97 11.34
C ALA A 236 1.43 -13.47 11.54
N LEU A 237 2.45 -12.63 11.69
CA LEU A 237 2.34 -11.18 11.93
C LEU A 237 1.32 -10.86 13.05
N GLY A 238 1.39 -11.64 14.14
CA GLY A 238 0.49 -11.58 15.28
C GLY A 238 1.09 -10.87 16.49
N THR A 239 0.21 -10.54 17.43
CA THR A 239 0.50 -9.96 18.75
C THR A 239 0.13 -10.92 19.87
N SER A 240 0.39 -10.52 21.12
CA SER A 240 -0.09 -11.18 22.35
C SER A 240 -1.60 -11.48 22.33
N GLN A 241 -2.38 -10.61 21.68
CA GLN A 241 -3.84 -10.70 21.59
C GLN A 241 -4.35 -11.58 20.43
N THR A 242 -3.45 -12.10 19.58
CA THR A 242 -3.87 -12.92 18.43
C THR A 242 -4.44 -14.25 18.90
N THR A 243 -5.67 -14.54 18.50
CA THR A 243 -6.35 -15.80 18.84
C THR A 243 -5.72 -16.99 18.11
N THR A 244 -5.87 -18.19 18.68
CA THR A 244 -5.39 -19.44 18.05
C THR A 244 -5.95 -19.61 16.64
N LYS A 245 -7.23 -19.30 16.42
CA LYS A 245 -7.86 -19.36 15.10
C LYS A 245 -7.18 -18.45 14.08
N GLN A 246 -7.02 -17.18 14.42
CA GLN A 246 -6.37 -16.19 13.54
C GLN A 246 -4.92 -16.60 13.25
N PHE A 247 -4.19 -17.05 14.26
CA PHE A 247 -2.82 -17.54 14.10
C PHE A 247 -2.74 -18.72 13.11
N LEU A 248 -3.59 -19.73 13.28
CA LEU A 248 -3.61 -20.90 12.41
C LEU A 248 -3.99 -20.52 10.96
N GLN A 249 -4.99 -19.66 10.78
CA GLN A 249 -5.40 -19.17 9.45
C GLN A 249 -4.27 -18.41 8.74
N ARG A 250 -3.59 -17.50 9.45
CA ARG A 250 -2.48 -16.71 8.88
C ARG A 250 -1.26 -17.57 8.58
N LEU A 251 -0.89 -18.47 9.49
CA LEU A 251 0.25 -19.37 9.30
C LEU A 251 -0.03 -20.39 8.19
N HIS A 252 -1.24 -20.93 8.12
CA HIS A 252 -1.68 -21.79 7.03
C HIS A 252 -1.54 -21.09 5.67
N ARG A 253 -2.06 -19.86 5.56
CA ARG A 253 -1.95 -19.04 4.34
C ARG A 253 -0.49 -18.75 3.98
N PHE A 254 0.35 -18.42 4.97
CA PHE A 254 1.78 -18.22 4.76
C PHE A 254 2.42 -19.48 4.16
N ILE A 255 2.19 -20.65 4.77
CA ILE A 255 2.78 -21.92 4.33
C ILE A 255 2.31 -22.29 2.92
N GLN A 256 1.03 -22.08 2.59
CA GLN A 256 0.49 -22.37 1.25
C GLN A 256 1.13 -21.54 0.15
N GLY A 257 1.52 -20.29 0.43
CA GLY A 257 2.10 -19.40 -0.58
C GLY A 257 3.58 -19.68 -0.87
N VAL A 258 4.32 -20.25 0.10
CA VAL A 258 5.75 -20.51 -0.03
C VAL A 258 5.99 -21.51 -1.16
N GLY A 259 6.99 -21.23 -2.00
CA GLY A 259 7.47 -22.20 -2.99
C GLY A 259 6.92 -22.09 -4.39
N ARG A 260 5.82 -21.34 -4.58
CA ARG A 260 5.16 -21.23 -5.89
C ARG A 260 5.96 -20.43 -6.91
N PHE A 261 6.42 -19.24 -6.51
CA PHE A 261 7.22 -18.35 -7.36
C PHE A 261 8.61 -18.05 -6.77
N GLY A 262 8.88 -18.56 -5.57
CA GLY A 262 10.13 -18.33 -4.85
C GLY A 262 10.04 -18.83 -3.41
N THR A 263 11.02 -18.45 -2.60
CA THR A 263 11.13 -18.88 -1.20
C THR A 263 10.21 -18.12 -0.24
N SER A 264 9.54 -17.06 -0.73
CA SER A 264 8.60 -16.22 0.02
C SER A 264 7.18 -16.42 -0.54
N PRO A 265 6.12 -16.32 0.30
CA PRO A 265 4.73 -16.37 -0.16
C PRO A 265 4.23 -15.04 -0.74
N TYR A 266 5.12 -14.05 -0.88
CA TYR A 266 4.78 -12.69 -1.28
C TYR A 266 5.37 -12.35 -2.65
N LEU A 267 4.58 -11.65 -3.47
CA LEU A 267 5.04 -10.98 -4.68
C LEU A 267 5.09 -9.46 -4.45
N TRP A 268 6.00 -8.82 -5.16
CA TRP A 268 6.18 -7.37 -5.18
C TRP A 268 5.91 -6.83 -6.59
N THR A 269 5.30 -5.66 -6.69
CA THR A 269 5.05 -5.00 -7.97
C THR A 269 6.26 -4.17 -8.40
N ILE A 270 6.80 -4.47 -9.58
CA ILE A 270 7.81 -3.61 -10.21
C ILE A 270 7.15 -2.25 -10.48
N HIS A 271 7.89 -1.16 -10.25
CA HIS A 271 7.37 0.21 -10.24
C HIS A 271 6.42 0.56 -9.09
N GLY A 272 6.30 -0.30 -8.07
CA GLY A 272 5.57 0.01 -6.84
C GLY A 272 4.10 -0.37 -6.87
N SER A 273 3.45 -0.24 -5.72
CA SER A 273 2.08 -0.72 -5.44
C SER A 273 1.00 0.11 -6.15
N GLY A 274 1.32 1.35 -6.56
CA GLY A 274 0.44 2.24 -7.32
C GLY A 274 0.12 1.74 -8.73
N GLU A 275 0.83 0.74 -9.23
CA GLU A 275 0.49 0.06 -10.48
C GLU A 275 -0.79 -0.78 -10.37
N LEU A 276 -1.12 -1.28 -9.17
CA LEU A 276 -2.32 -2.08 -8.93
C LEU A 276 -3.62 -1.30 -9.22
N PRO A 277 -3.89 -0.12 -8.61
CA PRO A 277 -5.06 0.67 -8.96
C PRO A 277 -5.06 1.09 -10.43
N GLN A 278 -3.91 1.45 -11.01
CA GLN A 278 -3.80 1.80 -12.43
C GLN A 278 -4.23 0.66 -13.37
N ALA A 279 -3.86 -0.59 -13.06
CA ALA A 279 -4.27 -1.74 -13.83
C ALA A 279 -5.80 -1.91 -13.86
N PHE A 280 -6.47 -1.69 -12.72
CA PHE A 280 -7.93 -1.69 -12.65
C PHE A 280 -8.54 -0.47 -13.34
N CYS A 281 -7.95 0.72 -13.23
CA CYS A 281 -8.40 1.89 -13.98
C CYS A 281 -8.35 1.65 -15.49
N ARG A 282 -7.28 1.02 -15.98
CA ARG A 282 -7.17 0.60 -17.38
C ARG A 282 -8.25 -0.42 -17.76
N CYS A 283 -8.49 -1.41 -16.89
CA CYS A 283 -9.56 -2.39 -17.09
C CYS A 283 -10.91 -1.68 -17.25
N ALA A 284 -11.20 -0.69 -16.41
CA ALA A 284 -12.44 0.07 -16.49
C ALA A 284 -12.54 0.91 -17.78
N ALA A 285 -11.46 1.60 -18.14
CA ALA A 285 -11.42 2.44 -19.34
C ALA A 285 -11.65 1.63 -20.62
N VAL A 286 -11.08 0.43 -20.72
CA VAL A 286 -11.30 -0.50 -21.84
C VAL A 286 -12.78 -0.93 -21.92
N ASN A 287 -13.47 -0.99 -20.78
CA ASN A 287 -14.90 -1.28 -20.71
C ASN A 287 -15.79 -0.02 -20.77
N GLY A 288 -15.24 1.12 -21.20
CA GLY A 288 -16.01 2.34 -21.48
C GLY A 288 -16.18 3.32 -20.31
N ALA A 289 -15.47 3.11 -19.20
CA ALA A 289 -15.42 4.11 -18.13
C ALA A 289 -14.71 5.40 -18.60
N VAL A 290 -15.27 6.56 -18.26
CA VAL A 290 -14.70 7.87 -18.56
C VAL A 290 -13.83 8.32 -17.38
N TYR A 291 -12.58 8.68 -17.67
CA TYR A 291 -11.60 9.11 -16.66
C TYR A 291 -11.33 10.61 -16.71
N CYS A 292 -11.31 11.26 -15.55
CA CYS A 292 -11.03 12.68 -15.40
C CYS A 292 -10.06 12.91 -14.23
N LEU A 293 -8.75 12.98 -14.53
CA LEU A 293 -7.73 13.42 -13.57
C LEU A 293 -7.66 14.96 -13.50
N ARG A 294 -7.00 15.49 -12.46
CA ARG A 294 -6.87 16.94 -12.19
C ARG A 294 -8.21 17.66 -12.16
N ARG A 295 -9.26 16.96 -11.72
CA ARG A 295 -10.62 17.50 -11.75
C ARG A 295 -11.20 17.54 -10.33
N PRO A 296 -11.03 18.66 -9.61
CA PRO A 296 -11.57 18.79 -8.28
C PRO A 296 -13.10 18.88 -8.31
N VAL A 297 -13.76 18.04 -7.51
CA VAL A 297 -15.20 18.16 -7.25
C VAL A 297 -15.43 19.25 -6.20
N ARG A 298 -16.38 20.15 -6.47
CA ARG A 298 -16.64 21.32 -5.61
C ARG A 298 -17.71 21.07 -4.55
N ALA A 299 -18.74 20.30 -4.89
CA ALA A 299 -19.85 20.03 -4.00
C ALA A 299 -20.62 18.78 -4.43
N TRP A 300 -21.31 18.17 -3.48
CA TRP A 300 -22.40 17.24 -3.74
C TRP A 300 -23.72 18.00 -3.71
N ILE A 301 -24.61 17.67 -4.64
CA ILE A 301 -25.95 18.25 -4.71
C ILE A 301 -26.95 17.11 -4.51
N PHE A 302 -27.74 17.20 -3.44
CA PHE A 302 -28.80 16.24 -3.14
C PHE A 302 -30.15 16.83 -3.52
N ASN A 303 -30.97 16.02 -4.14
CA ASN A 303 -32.21 16.44 -4.77
C ASN A 303 -33.36 15.50 -4.41
N LYS A 304 -34.59 16.02 -4.33
CA LYS A 304 -35.82 15.21 -4.40
C LYS A 304 -36.32 14.98 -5.84
N GLN A 305 -35.94 15.78 -6.86
CA GLN A 305 -36.28 15.61 -8.29
C GLN A 305 -35.30 16.26 -9.30
N ARG A 306 -34.75 15.43 -10.20
CA ARG A 306 -33.72 15.67 -11.25
C ARG A 306 -33.79 17.01 -12.02
N SER A 307 -32.61 17.61 -12.29
CA SER A 307 -32.44 18.73 -13.23
C SER A 307 -31.03 18.75 -13.86
N ALA A 308 -30.95 19.21 -15.12
CA ALA A 308 -29.77 19.18 -15.99
C ALA A 308 -29.21 20.60 -16.24
N LEU A 309 -27.89 20.77 -16.04
CA LEU A 309 -27.11 21.96 -16.41
C LEU A 309 -25.68 21.50 -16.72
N HIS A 310 -25.02 22.10 -17.72
CA HIS A 310 -23.72 21.67 -18.29
C HIS A 310 -22.51 21.55 -17.32
N ILE A 311 -22.59 22.01 -16.06
CA ILE A 311 -21.52 21.85 -15.04
C ILE A 311 -21.97 20.87 -13.92
N ARG A 312 -23.10 20.19 -14.11
CA ARG A 312 -23.71 19.27 -13.15
C ARG A 312 -23.85 17.90 -13.80
N ILE A 313 -23.10 16.94 -13.29
CA ILE A 313 -23.17 15.55 -13.74
C ILE A 313 -24.02 14.77 -12.74
N SER A 314 -25.11 14.18 -13.23
CA SER A 314 -26.02 13.38 -12.43
C SER A 314 -25.55 11.92 -12.37
N CYS A 315 -25.80 11.25 -11.24
CA CYS A 315 -25.58 9.81 -11.14
C CYS A 315 -26.67 9.09 -10.37
N ASP A 316 -26.78 7.78 -10.59
CA ASP A 316 -27.64 6.92 -9.78
C ASP A 316 -26.92 6.57 -8.47
N PHE A 317 -25.62 6.26 -8.53
CA PHE A 317 -24.77 6.00 -7.36
C PHE A 317 -23.48 6.85 -7.37
N LEU A 318 -23.12 7.35 -6.20
CA LEU A 318 -21.83 7.99 -5.93
C LEU A 318 -21.00 7.11 -5.01
N VAL A 319 -19.81 6.72 -5.45
CA VAL A 319 -18.80 6.04 -4.65
C VAL A 319 -17.65 7.01 -4.42
N THR A 320 -17.14 7.10 -3.20
CA THR A 320 -16.12 8.07 -2.86
C THR A 320 -15.17 7.52 -1.80
N ASP A 321 -13.89 7.89 -1.86
CA ASP A 321 -12.98 7.56 -0.77
C ASP A 321 -13.11 8.55 0.41
N ARG A 322 -12.62 8.14 1.59
CA ARG A 322 -12.58 8.91 2.85
C ARG A 322 -12.18 10.37 2.67
N SER A 323 -11.23 10.63 1.79
CA SER A 323 -10.55 11.91 1.61
C SER A 323 -11.43 12.96 0.92
N TYR A 324 -12.56 12.57 0.33
CA TYR A 324 -13.57 13.46 -0.25
C TYR A 324 -14.76 13.68 0.69
N VAL A 325 -14.78 13.04 1.86
CA VAL A 325 -15.85 13.16 2.85
C VAL A 325 -15.42 14.13 3.96
N PRO A 326 -16.20 15.20 4.23
CA PRO A 326 -15.98 16.06 5.39
C PRO A 326 -16.05 15.29 6.72
N GLU A 327 -15.31 15.76 7.72
CA GLU A 327 -15.27 15.13 9.06
C GLU A 327 -16.66 15.07 9.70
N GLU A 328 -17.51 16.06 9.46
CA GLU A 328 -18.86 16.16 10.03
C GLU A 328 -19.84 15.10 9.47
N LEU A 329 -19.54 14.57 8.28
CA LEU A 329 -20.31 13.52 7.63
C LEU A 329 -19.68 12.13 7.83
N TRP A 330 -18.48 12.06 8.41
CA TRP A 330 -17.80 10.79 8.63
C TRP A 330 -18.51 9.98 9.72
N PRO A 331 -19.00 8.75 9.45
CA PRO A 331 -19.71 7.98 10.47
C PRO A 331 -18.77 7.62 11.62
N ALA A 332 -19.22 7.83 12.85
CA ALA A 332 -18.43 7.54 14.06
C ALA A 332 -18.01 6.06 14.15
N GLU A 333 -18.81 5.15 13.60
CA GLU A 333 -18.51 3.72 13.55
C GLU A 333 -17.39 3.36 12.57
N LEU A 334 -17.10 4.23 11.59
CA LEU A 334 -15.99 4.10 10.65
C LEU A 334 -14.71 4.78 11.17
N GLU A 335 -14.54 4.87 12.48
CA GLU A 335 -13.41 5.54 13.15
C GLU A 335 -12.07 5.30 12.43
N ASP A 336 -11.39 6.40 12.10
CA ASP A 336 -10.07 6.34 11.45
C ASP A 336 -9.06 5.78 12.46
N HIS A 337 -8.38 4.69 12.10
CA HIS A 337 -7.24 4.24 12.87
C HIS A 337 -5.93 4.79 12.29
N HIS A 338 -4.82 4.64 13.02
CA HIS A 338 -3.54 5.24 12.67
C HIS A 338 -2.41 4.22 12.55
N MET A 339 -1.56 4.43 11.54
CA MET A 339 -0.38 3.63 11.26
C MET A 339 0.85 4.53 11.23
N ALA A 340 1.89 4.16 11.97
CA ALA A 340 3.16 4.87 11.88
C ALA A 340 3.89 4.45 10.61
N ARG A 341 4.48 5.43 9.93
CA ARG A 341 5.24 5.22 8.70
C ARG A 341 6.58 5.91 8.73
N ALA A 342 7.56 5.27 8.09
CA ALA A 342 8.79 5.91 7.66
C ALA A 342 9.11 5.53 6.21
N ILE A 343 9.65 6.49 5.45
CA ILE A 343 10.21 6.29 4.12
C ILE A 343 11.66 6.76 4.18
N LEU A 344 12.59 5.86 3.87
CA LEU A 344 14.02 6.13 3.88
C LEU A 344 14.59 5.92 2.48
N ILE A 345 15.54 6.77 2.10
CA ILE A 345 16.40 6.53 0.94
C ILE A 345 17.81 6.28 1.47
N THR A 346 18.44 5.24 0.95
CA THR A 346 19.77 4.78 1.36
C THR A 346 20.68 4.55 0.17
N ASP A 347 21.99 4.50 0.39
CA ASP A 347 23.00 4.28 -0.67
C ASP A 347 23.18 2.80 -1.08
N LYS A 348 22.58 1.86 -0.35
CA LYS A 348 22.57 0.42 -0.67
C LYS A 348 21.46 -0.31 0.08
N THR A 349 21.11 -1.50 -0.41
CA THR A 349 20.20 -2.42 0.29
C THR A 349 20.78 -2.89 1.63
N LEU A 350 19.90 -3.19 2.59
CA LEU A 350 20.23 -3.86 3.85
C LEU A 350 20.79 -5.28 3.63
N ARG A 351 20.44 -5.92 2.52
CA ARG A 351 20.87 -7.29 2.23
C ARG A 351 22.27 -7.31 1.62
N VAL A 352 23.28 -7.50 2.46
CA VAL A 352 24.66 -7.79 2.02
C VAL A 352 24.81 -9.31 1.85
N SER A 353 24.94 -9.78 0.61
CA SER A 353 25.19 -11.20 0.36
C SER A 353 26.61 -11.58 0.81
N LYS A 354 26.73 -12.47 1.80
CA LYS A 354 28.02 -12.98 2.32
C LYS A 354 28.90 -13.65 1.25
N SER A 355 28.31 -14.08 0.13
CA SER A 355 29.01 -14.73 -0.98
C SER A 355 29.30 -13.81 -2.17
N GLN A 356 28.87 -12.55 -2.13
CA GLN A 356 29.05 -11.61 -3.23
C GLN A 356 29.58 -10.27 -2.71
N LEU A 357 30.92 -10.14 -2.73
CA LEU A 357 31.68 -8.93 -2.41
C LEU A 357 31.42 -7.75 -3.36
N LYS A 358 30.55 -7.91 -4.36
CA LYS A 358 30.09 -6.83 -5.23
C LYS A 358 28.56 -6.80 -5.25
N PRO A 359 27.92 -5.64 -5.04
CA PRO A 359 26.50 -5.51 -5.29
C PRO A 359 26.24 -5.90 -6.74
N VAL A 360 25.42 -6.93 -6.96
CA VAL A 360 24.99 -7.27 -8.33
C VAL A 360 24.02 -6.17 -8.73
N GLU A 361 24.48 -5.28 -9.62
CA GLU A 361 23.65 -4.21 -10.16
C GLU A 361 22.41 -4.79 -10.87
N ASN A 362 21.25 -4.20 -10.62
CA ASN A 362 19.96 -4.51 -11.25
C ASN A 362 19.34 -5.89 -10.94
N VAL A 363 19.69 -6.53 -9.83
CA VAL A 363 18.86 -7.66 -9.35
C VAL A 363 17.60 -7.10 -8.69
N PRO A 364 16.39 -7.59 -9.04
CA PRO A 364 15.14 -7.18 -8.41
C PRO A 364 15.07 -7.75 -6.98
N ILE A 365 15.78 -7.11 -6.06
CA ILE A 365 15.83 -7.50 -4.65
C ILE A 365 14.81 -6.67 -3.88
N VAL A 366 13.89 -7.39 -3.22
CA VAL A 366 13.04 -6.85 -2.17
C VAL A 366 13.21 -7.73 -0.95
N SER A 367 13.49 -7.11 0.20
CA SER A 367 13.59 -7.81 1.48
C SER A 367 12.50 -7.31 2.42
N MET A 368 11.77 -8.23 3.04
CA MET A 368 10.82 -7.94 4.10
C MET A 368 11.39 -8.41 5.43
N LEU A 369 11.45 -7.51 6.42
CA LEU A 369 11.77 -7.84 7.81
C LEU A 369 10.53 -7.57 8.67
N ALA A 370 10.18 -8.51 9.54
CA ALA A 370 9.08 -8.40 10.49
C ALA A 370 9.62 -8.68 11.90
N PHE A 371 9.38 -7.76 12.83
CA PHE A 371 9.82 -7.87 14.22
C PHE A 371 8.99 -6.98 15.14
N CYS A 372 8.95 -7.28 16.44
CA CYS A 372 8.35 -6.38 17.44
C CYS A 372 9.45 -5.70 18.27
N THR A 373 9.11 -4.64 18.97
CA THR A 373 10.01 -3.95 19.93
C THR A 373 9.37 -3.92 21.31
N GLU A 374 10.16 -3.71 22.36
CA GLU A 374 9.60 -3.54 23.72
C GLU A 374 8.66 -2.32 23.80
N ALA A 375 8.86 -1.32 22.94
CA ALA A 375 8.03 -0.13 22.86
C ALA A 375 6.72 -0.33 22.09
N ASN A 376 6.62 -1.39 21.26
CA ASN A 376 5.41 -1.69 20.49
C ASN A 376 5.22 -3.19 20.29
N GLU A 377 4.14 -3.72 20.87
CA GLU A 377 3.76 -5.12 20.70
C GLU A 377 3.30 -5.45 19.28
N ASN A 378 2.90 -4.45 18.50
CA ASN A 378 2.53 -4.64 17.09
C ASN A 378 3.77 -4.90 16.23
N PRO A 379 3.67 -5.81 15.24
CA PRO A 379 4.76 -6.04 14.30
C PRO A 379 5.14 -4.78 13.51
N ILE A 380 6.43 -4.46 13.54
CA ILE A 380 7.06 -3.51 12.63
C ILE A 380 7.46 -4.27 11.38
N LEU A 381 6.97 -3.81 10.24
CA LEU A 381 7.29 -4.31 8.92
C LEU A 381 8.24 -3.33 8.24
N LEU A 382 9.34 -3.86 7.69
CA LEU A 382 10.30 -3.11 6.91
C LEU A 382 10.45 -3.75 5.54
N PHE A 383 10.23 -2.97 4.49
CA PHE A 383 10.45 -3.34 3.09
C PHE A 383 11.64 -2.58 2.53
N ASP A 384 12.70 -3.28 2.17
CA ASP A 384 13.87 -2.73 1.50
C ASP A 384 13.81 -3.08 0.01
N SER A 385 13.58 -2.07 -0.83
CA SER A 385 13.35 -2.20 -2.27
C SER A 385 14.51 -1.56 -3.04
N ALA A 386 15.33 -2.42 -3.65
CA ALA A 386 16.50 -1.99 -4.41
C ALA A 386 16.13 -1.43 -5.79
N SER A 387 17.04 -0.68 -6.41
CA SER A 387 16.88 -0.14 -7.77
C SER A 387 16.47 -1.16 -8.86
N GLY A 388 16.76 -2.46 -8.68
CA GLY A 388 16.37 -3.51 -9.62
C GLY A 388 14.86 -3.77 -9.74
N VAL A 389 14.04 -3.33 -8.77
CA VAL A 389 12.56 -3.31 -8.89
C VAL A 389 12.02 -1.95 -9.33
N CYS A 390 12.90 -1.09 -9.84
CA CYS A 390 12.59 0.26 -10.30
C CYS A 390 12.06 1.18 -9.19
N ALA A 391 12.35 0.90 -7.92
CA ALA A 391 11.96 1.78 -6.81
C ALA A 391 12.77 3.09 -6.76
N SER A 392 14.02 3.07 -7.25
CA SER A 392 14.95 4.19 -7.14
C SER A 392 16.07 4.14 -8.18
N PRO A 393 16.83 5.25 -8.38
CA PRO A 393 18.02 5.28 -9.21
C PRO A 393 19.07 4.26 -8.80
N LYS A 394 19.96 3.91 -9.73
CA LYS A 394 21.11 3.06 -9.44
C LYS A 394 21.94 3.61 -8.27
N GLY A 395 22.47 2.70 -7.47
CA GLY A 395 23.24 3.06 -6.27
C GLY A 395 22.38 3.58 -5.11
N THR A 396 21.06 3.44 -5.17
CA THR A 396 20.19 3.75 -4.02
C THR A 396 19.18 2.62 -3.76
N SER A 397 18.59 2.63 -2.56
CA SER A 397 17.47 1.77 -2.17
C SER A 397 16.42 2.57 -1.42
N VAL A 398 15.15 2.19 -1.57
CA VAL A 398 14.02 2.78 -0.84
C VAL A 398 13.58 1.80 0.24
N VAL A 399 13.59 2.25 1.49
CA VAL A 399 13.14 1.47 2.64
C VAL A 399 11.85 2.05 3.17
N ASN A 400 10.79 1.25 3.18
CA ASN A 400 9.52 1.58 3.80
C ASN A 400 9.41 0.86 5.15
N ILE A 401 9.03 1.58 6.19
CA ILE A 401 8.73 1.02 7.51
C ILE A 401 7.28 1.33 7.85
N MET A 402 6.56 0.35 8.37
CA MET A 402 5.18 0.50 8.81
C MET A 402 4.90 -0.32 10.06
N SER A 403 4.03 0.22 10.91
CA SER A 403 3.54 -0.49 12.09
C SER A 403 2.18 0.07 12.49
N PRO A 404 1.23 -0.78 12.92
CA PRO A 404 0.10 -0.31 13.72
C PRO A 404 0.61 0.41 14.95
N VAL A 405 -0.02 1.54 15.28
CA VAL A 405 0.37 2.34 16.45
C VAL A 405 -0.82 2.89 17.20
N SER A 406 -0.59 3.06 18.50
CA SER A 406 -1.34 3.94 19.38
C SER A 406 -0.59 5.26 19.68
N CYS A 407 0.64 5.43 19.17
CA CYS A 407 1.46 6.62 19.40
C CYS A 407 1.26 7.66 18.28
N ASP A 408 1.34 8.93 18.65
CA ASP A 408 1.17 10.03 17.70
C ASP A 408 2.44 10.29 16.87
N ASP A 409 3.64 10.03 17.40
CA ASP A 409 4.93 10.33 16.74
C ASP A 409 5.63 9.08 16.18
N SER A 410 5.58 8.95 14.86
CA SER A 410 6.25 7.84 14.13
C SER A 410 7.78 7.86 14.25
N ARG A 411 8.40 9.03 14.47
CA ARG A 411 9.85 9.14 14.58
C ARG A 411 10.37 8.45 15.84
N GLU A 412 9.70 8.67 16.97
CA GLU A 412 10.08 8.07 18.26
C GLU A 412 10.05 6.54 18.19
N LEU A 413 9.01 5.97 17.56
CA LEU A 413 8.87 4.53 17.40
C LEU A 413 9.99 3.91 16.54
N PHE A 414 10.33 4.53 15.42
CA PHE A 414 11.25 3.94 14.45
C PHE A 414 12.72 4.34 14.66
N GLN A 415 13.01 5.38 15.43
CA GLN A 415 14.36 5.86 15.65
C GLN A 415 15.34 4.78 16.18
N PRO A 416 14.96 3.93 17.18
CA PRO A 416 15.83 2.84 17.62
C PRO A 416 16.16 1.84 16.51
N THR A 417 15.17 1.50 15.68
CA THR A 417 15.33 0.62 14.52
C THR A 417 16.27 1.26 13.49
N VAL A 418 16.05 2.53 13.17
CA VAL A 418 16.83 3.26 12.17
C VAL A 418 18.30 3.37 12.60
N GLN A 419 18.57 3.71 13.85
CA GLN A 419 19.94 3.79 14.40
C GLN A 419 20.65 2.42 14.43
N ARG A 420 19.89 1.33 14.63
CA ARG A 420 20.45 -0.02 14.62
C ARG A 420 20.85 -0.47 13.22
N LEU A 421 20.02 -0.18 12.22
CA LEU A 421 20.17 -0.74 10.86
C LEU A 421 20.93 0.16 9.89
N PHE A 422 20.93 1.48 10.10
CA PHE A 422 21.51 2.46 9.16
C PHE A 422 22.56 3.34 9.83
N SER A 423 23.52 3.83 9.03
CA SER A 423 24.47 4.85 9.47
C SER A 423 23.94 6.25 9.16
N THR A 424 24.10 7.16 10.13
CA THR A 424 23.75 8.58 10.01
C THR A 424 25.02 9.43 9.96
N ALA A 425 24.95 10.66 9.41
CA ALA A 425 26.11 11.57 9.35
C ALA A 425 26.71 11.87 10.75
N SER A 426 25.91 11.80 11.82
CA SER A 426 26.35 11.95 13.21
C SER A 426 27.11 10.74 13.79
N SER A 427 27.14 9.60 13.08
CA SER A 427 27.74 8.34 13.52
C SER A 427 29.11 8.04 12.90
N GLU A 428 29.72 9.00 12.19
CA GLU A 428 31.02 8.86 11.49
C GLU A 428 32.25 8.68 12.42
N ASN A 429 32.06 8.50 13.73
CA ASN A 429 33.13 8.12 14.64
C ASN A 429 33.49 6.63 14.45
N SER A 430 34.46 6.37 13.58
CA SER A 430 35.53 5.36 13.65
C SER A 430 35.26 3.89 14.05
N ASP A 431 34.04 3.37 14.04
CA ASP A 431 33.79 1.94 14.28
C ASP A 431 33.71 1.17 12.95
N ALA A 432 34.47 0.07 12.84
CA ALA A 432 34.49 -0.80 11.65
C ALA A 432 33.10 -1.36 11.29
N ASP A 433 32.20 -1.49 12.28
CA ASP A 433 30.80 -1.90 12.11
C ASP A 433 29.96 -0.86 11.33
N ASN A 434 30.30 0.43 11.39
CA ASN A 434 29.55 1.48 10.68
C ASN A 434 29.82 1.50 9.17
N MET A 435 30.90 0.86 8.68
CA MET A 435 31.16 0.76 7.24
C MET A 435 30.26 -0.28 6.54
N GLU A 436 29.71 -1.25 7.27
CA GLU A 436 28.86 -2.30 6.68
C GLU A 436 27.40 -1.83 6.51
N LYS A 437 26.89 -0.98 7.42
CA LYS A 437 25.52 -0.44 7.38
C LYS A 437 25.27 0.44 6.14
N PRO A 438 24.05 0.44 5.57
CA PRO A 438 23.68 1.43 4.56
C PRO A 438 23.61 2.83 5.16
N ARG A 439 24.13 3.80 4.41
CA ARG A 439 24.10 5.21 4.78
C ARG A 439 22.74 5.79 4.44
N LEU A 440 22.15 6.48 5.41
CA LEU A 440 20.91 7.20 5.22
C LEU A 440 21.13 8.47 4.37
N ILE A 441 20.27 8.69 3.38
CA ILE A 441 20.30 9.84 2.45
C ILE A 441 19.12 10.78 2.74
N PHE A 442 17.93 10.21 2.87
CA PHE A 442 16.69 10.91 3.18
C PHE A 442 15.88 10.08 4.15
N SER A 443 15.17 10.73 5.08
CA SER A 443 14.21 10.06 5.95
C SER A 443 12.97 10.92 6.12
N ALA A 444 11.79 10.34 5.93
CA ALA A 444 10.52 10.92 6.29
C ALA A 444 9.81 10.02 7.29
N TYR A 445 9.20 10.61 8.31
CA TYR A 445 8.36 9.95 9.31
C TYR A 445 7.01 10.66 9.33
N PHE A 446 5.93 9.89 9.35
CA PHE A 446 4.57 10.45 9.36
C PHE A 446 3.60 9.38 9.85
N THR A 447 2.48 9.84 10.39
CA THR A 447 1.38 8.96 10.77
C THR A 447 0.31 9.01 9.69
N GLN A 448 -0.20 7.85 9.29
CA GLN A 448 -1.16 7.69 8.20
C GLN A 448 -2.48 7.16 8.73
N LYS A 449 -3.60 7.75 8.29
CA LYS A 449 -4.95 7.22 8.50
C LYS A 449 -5.12 5.92 7.71
N VAL A 450 -5.68 4.91 8.37
CA VAL A 450 -6.00 3.60 7.81
C VAL A 450 -7.38 3.17 8.24
N ALA A 451 -8.01 2.30 7.47
CA ALA A 451 -9.34 1.81 7.81
C ALA A 451 -9.28 0.78 8.94
N LYS A 452 -10.30 0.84 9.79
CA LYS A 452 -10.68 -0.27 10.65
C LYS A 452 -11.20 -1.43 9.80
N THR A 453 -10.72 -2.64 10.07
CA THR A 453 -11.24 -3.86 9.44
C THR A 453 -12.53 -4.32 10.12
N ASP A 454 -13.29 -5.19 9.44
CA ASP A 454 -14.48 -5.85 10.00
C ASP A 454 -15.61 -4.90 10.42
N VAL A 455 -15.80 -3.81 9.68
CA VAL A 455 -16.91 -2.87 9.91
C VAL A 455 -18.16 -3.30 9.16
N ASP A 456 -19.33 -3.06 9.75
CA ASP A 456 -20.61 -3.29 9.10
C ASP A 456 -20.72 -2.46 7.80
N LEU A 457 -20.84 -3.15 6.66
CA LEU A 457 -20.91 -2.53 5.33
C LEU A 457 -22.13 -1.64 5.17
N ALA A 458 -23.20 -1.84 5.95
CA ALA A 458 -24.34 -0.93 5.94
C ALA A 458 -23.93 0.50 6.37
N LYS A 459 -22.91 0.64 7.22
CA LYS A 459 -22.38 1.93 7.70
C LYS A 459 -21.57 2.68 6.65
N ARG A 460 -21.24 2.03 5.54
CA ARG A 460 -20.56 2.66 4.38
C ARG A 460 -21.51 3.50 3.53
N LYS A 461 -22.82 3.35 3.72
CA LYS A 461 -23.84 4.19 3.08
C LYS A 461 -24.03 5.47 3.89
N LEU A 462 -23.42 6.58 3.45
CA LEU A 462 -23.68 7.91 4.05
C LEU A 462 -25.13 8.34 3.79
N PHE A 463 -25.58 8.04 2.57
CA PHE A 463 -26.93 8.26 2.09
C PHE A 463 -27.34 7.03 1.28
N GLU A 464 -28.62 6.93 0.88
CA GLU A 464 -29.16 5.77 0.16
C GLU A 464 -28.31 5.36 -1.06
N ASN A 465 -27.79 6.35 -1.77
CA ASN A 465 -27.00 6.18 -2.99
C ASN A 465 -25.58 6.79 -2.94
N VAL A 466 -25.08 7.11 -1.75
CA VAL A 466 -23.70 7.59 -1.55
C VAL A 466 -22.96 6.62 -0.66
N ILE A 467 -21.94 5.98 -1.24
CA ILE A 467 -21.13 4.94 -0.60
C ILE A 467 -19.71 5.45 -0.41
N VAL A 468 -19.14 5.14 0.75
CA VAL A 468 -17.74 5.37 1.02
C VAL A 468 -16.98 4.07 1.06
N THR A 469 -15.83 4.05 0.43
CA THR A 469 -14.84 2.98 0.47
C THR A 469 -13.84 3.17 1.62
N SER A 470 -13.17 2.09 2.00
CA SER A 470 -12.07 2.13 2.97
C SER A 470 -10.78 2.70 2.42
N LEU A 471 -10.04 3.37 3.31
CA LEU A 471 -8.59 3.48 3.19
C LEU A 471 -7.94 2.09 3.31
N PRO A 472 -6.72 1.88 2.80
CA PRO A 472 -5.98 0.64 3.06
C PRO A 472 -5.84 0.39 4.57
N SER A 473 -5.94 -0.87 5.00
CA SER A 473 -5.78 -1.27 6.40
C SER A 473 -4.31 -1.47 6.80
N TYR A 474 -4.08 -2.05 7.97
CA TYR A 474 -2.76 -2.45 8.47
C TYR A 474 -2.17 -3.70 7.81
N ASN A 475 -2.97 -4.43 7.05
CA ASN A 475 -2.52 -5.69 6.47
C ASN A 475 -1.39 -5.45 5.47
N VAL A 476 -0.51 -6.44 5.38
CA VAL A 476 0.63 -6.45 4.48
C VAL A 476 0.18 -6.53 3.01
N ASP A 477 -0.93 -7.22 2.76
CA ASP A 477 -1.59 -7.36 1.47
C ASP A 477 -2.89 -6.54 1.40
N LEU A 478 -3.65 -6.74 0.32
CA LEU A 478 -4.90 -6.03 0.03
C LEU A 478 -6.13 -6.95 0.11
N ASP A 479 -6.01 -8.14 0.68
CA ASP A 479 -7.11 -9.12 0.68
C ASP A 479 -8.38 -8.59 1.34
N ASP A 480 -8.25 -7.95 2.50
CA ASP A 480 -9.39 -7.37 3.22
C ASP A 480 -10.04 -6.24 2.42
N VAL A 481 -9.26 -5.48 1.67
CA VAL A 481 -9.75 -4.41 0.79
C VAL A 481 -10.49 -4.99 -0.41
N VAL A 482 -9.98 -6.07 -1.02
CA VAL A 482 -10.67 -6.80 -2.10
C VAL A 482 -11.97 -7.40 -1.59
N ASP A 483 -11.94 -8.10 -0.45
CA ASP A 483 -13.10 -8.74 0.16
C ASP A 483 -14.18 -7.71 0.51
N GLU A 484 -13.80 -6.56 1.08
CA GLU A 484 -14.72 -5.45 1.35
C GLU A 484 -15.34 -4.93 0.04
N THR A 485 -14.50 -4.71 -0.97
CA THR A 485 -14.92 -4.17 -2.27
C THR A 485 -15.92 -5.09 -2.97
N GLU A 486 -15.65 -6.39 -3.00
CA GLU A 486 -16.57 -7.38 -3.57
C GLU A 486 -17.91 -7.41 -2.83
N LYS A 487 -17.89 -7.40 -1.49
CA LYS A 487 -19.11 -7.39 -0.69
C LYS A 487 -19.91 -6.10 -0.90
N LEU A 488 -19.24 -4.94 -0.99
CA LEU A 488 -19.88 -3.66 -1.32
C LEU A 488 -20.54 -3.70 -2.70
N PHE A 489 -19.85 -4.23 -3.71
CA PHE A 489 -20.42 -4.41 -5.05
C PHE A 489 -21.70 -5.27 -5.01
N LYS A 490 -21.67 -6.41 -4.31
CA LYS A 490 -22.84 -7.30 -4.18
C LYS A 490 -23.99 -6.66 -3.41
N ILE A 491 -23.72 -5.82 -2.41
CA ILE A 491 -24.77 -5.09 -1.67
C ILE A 491 -25.47 -4.06 -2.56
N LEU A 492 -24.75 -3.45 -3.48
CA LEU A 492 -25.27 -2.41 -4.36
C LEU A 492 -25.94 -2.98 -5.61
N TRP A 493 -25.38 -4.04 -6.18
CA TRP A 493 -25.78 -4.63 -7.44
C TRP A 493 -25.88 -6.16 -7.32
N ASN A 494 -26.76 -6.64 -6.43
CA ASN A 494 -26.89 -8.04 -6.01
C ASN A 494 -27.03 -9.06 -7.15
N ASP A 495 -27.63 -8.66 -8.28
CA ASP A 495 -27.87 -9.55 -9.42
C ASP A 495 -26.70 -9.56 -10.44
N MET A 496 -25.67 -8.75 -10.21
CA MET A 496 -24.52 -8.61 -11.13
C MET A 496 -23.32 -9.41 -10.63
N PRO A 497 -22.62 -10.16 -11.51
CA PRO A 497 -21.39 -10.84 -11.13
C PRO A 497 -20.26 -9.83 -10.90
N PHE A 498 -19.49 -10.02 -9.83
CA PHE A 498 -18.25 -9.28 -9.59
C PHE A 498 -17.20 -9.77 -10.60
N PHE A 499 -16.98 -8.96 -11.66
CA PHE A 499 -16.24 -9.33 -12.88
C PHE A 499 -16.84 -10.54 -13.63
N PRO A 500 -17.77 -10.32 -14.57
CA PRO A 500 -18.28 -11.42 -15.39
C PRO A 500 -17.15 -12.09 -16.19
N PRO A 501 -17.25 -13.40 -16.47
CA PRO A 501 -16.30 -14.08 -17.34
C PRO A 501 -16.27 -13.38 -18.69
N LYS A 502 -15.07 -13.11 -19.22
CA LYS A 502 -14.90 -12.60 -20.58
C LYS A 502 -15.66 -13.54 -21.52
N LYS A 503 -16.56 -12.99 -22.35
CA LYS A 503 -17.13 -13.75 -23.47
C LYS A 503 -15.93 -14.29 -24.25
N SER A 504 -15.72 -15.59 -24.25
CA SER A 504 -14.69 -16.22 -25.07
C SER A 504 -14.94 -15.77 -26.50
N ASP A 505 -13.92 -15.20 -27.16
CA ASP A 505 -13.96 -14.95 -28.59
C ASP A 505 -14.23 -16.28 -29.30
N THR A 506 -15.51 -16.53 -29.56
CA THR A 506 -15.99 -17.61 -30.40
C THR A 506 -15.80 -17.09 -31.83
N SER A 507 -14.60 -17.24 -32.39
CA SER A 507 -14.36 -17.05 -33.83
C SER A 507 -12.94 -17.45 -34.29
N VAL A 508 -12.47 -18.65 -33.94
CA VAL A 508 -11.38 -19.28 -34.73
C VAL A 508 -11.66 -20.74 -35.12
N GLU A 509 -12.62 -21.44 -34.49
CA GLU A 509 -12.92 -22.85 -34.83
C GLU A 509 -14.12 -23.05 -35.78
N GLU A 510 -14.77 -22.01 -36.29
CA GLU A 510 -15.90 -22.13 -37.26
C GLU A 510 -15.50 -21.77 -38.72
N MET A 511 -14.22 -21.85 -39.10
CA MET A 511 -13.78 -21.71 -40.51
C MET A 511 -13.10 -22.95 -41.10
N GLU A 512 -13.28 -24.12 -40.49
CA GLU A 512 -12.88 -25.41 -41.08
C GLU A 512 -14.03 -26.43 -41.00
N GLU A 513 -15.15 -26.16 -41.67
CA GLU A 513 -16.07 -27.21 -42.18
C GLU A 513 -16.51 -26.93 -43.61
#